data_AF-A0A6J8EYV7-F1
#
_entry.id   AF-A0A6J8EYV7-F1
#
_cell.length_a   1.000
_cell.length_b   1.000
_cell.length_c   1.000
_cell.angle_alpha   90.00
_cell.angle_beta   90.00
_cell.angle_gamma   90.00
#
_symmetry.space_group_name_H-M   'P 1'
#
loop_
_entity.id
_entity.type
_entity.pdbx_description
1 polymer ?
#
loop_
_entity_poly.entity_id
_entity_poly.type
_entity_poly.pdbx_seq_one_letter_code
_entity_poly.pdbx_strand_id
1 'polypeptide(L)'
;MLANKTKKLEFQIELKNRFSTFQNATEETVTIEDHWQEIKKALTTACETSVGLKNRKHQEWISPETLVKVEERKNIKNILIISKTRSAKQSASREYTIANKDVRNIARKDKRVFVDKLTAEAEEAARGNNIKTLYDNIKLLIGKYQKGSRPVKSKEGKTLNTHGEQMKRWVEHFKNVLNQDPPVNKADIPPSEELLAVDFIE
;
A
#
# COMPACT_ATOMS: atom_id res chain seq x y z
N MET A 1 1.69 -16.86 16.13
CA MET A 1 2.47 -16.88 17.38
C MET A 1 3.44 -15.71 17.38
N LEU A 2 3.72 -15.10 18.54
CA LEU A 2 4.75 -14.07 18.69
C LEU A 2 6.11 -14.63 18.25
N ALA A 3 6.73 -14.04 17.23
CA ALA A 3 8.01 -14.51 16.69
C ALA A 3 9.20 -14.19 17.62
N ASN A 4 9.07 -13.13 18.42
CA ASN A 4 10.10 -12.73 19.37
C ASN A 4 9.92 -13.51 20.71
N LYS A 5 10.93 -14.31 21.07
CA LYS A 5 10.93 -15.15 22.28
C LYS A 5 10.89 -14.33 23.57
N THR A 6 11.56 -13.18 23.64
CA THR A 6 11.59 -12.36 24.87
C THR A 6 10.22 -11.74 25.14
N LYS A 7 9.61 -11.14 24.11
CA LYS A 7 8.26 -10.57 24.18
C LYS A 7 7.19 -11.60 24.54
N LYS A 8 7.35 -12.85 24.08
CA LYS A 8 6.47 -13.96 24.46
C LYS A 8 6.56 -14.27 25.96
N LEU A 9 7.77 -14.29 26.52
CA LEU A 9 7.98 -14.54 27.95
C LEU A 9 7.44 -13.39 28.80
N GLU A 10 7.73 -12.15 28.43
CA GLU A 10 7.18 -10.95 29.09
C GLU A 10 5.64 -11.00 29.14
N PHE A 11 4.99 -11.30 28.01
CA PHE A 11 3.54 -11.45 27.97
C PHE A 11 3.02 -12.57 28.87
N GLN A 12 3.69 -13.73 28.88
CA GLN A 12 3.28 -14.86 29.73
C GLN A 12 3.40 -14.55 31.21
N ILE A 13 4.46 -13.84 31.62
CA ILE A 13 4.66 -13.43 33.02
C ILE A 13 3.59 -12.40 33.40
N GLU A 14 3.39 -11.36 32.59
CA GLU A 14 2.43 -10.30 32.88
C GLU A 14 1.00 -10.84 32.98
N LEU A 15 0.64 -11.75 32.07
CA LEU A 15 -0.67 -12.39 32.07
C LEU A 15 -0.85 -13.25 33.33
N LYS A 16 0.14 -14.07 33.70
CA LYS A 16 0.08 -14.86 34.94
C LYS A 16 -0.09 -13.99 36.17
N ASN A 17 0.72 -12.93 36.30
CA ASN A 17 0.65 -12.01 37.44
C ASN A 17 -0.75 -11.41 37.60
N ARG A 18 -1.39 -10.99 36.50
CA ARG A 18 -2.74 -10.39 36.53
C ARG A 18 -3.84 -11.40 36.86
N PHE A 19 -3.75 -12.62 36.36
CA PHE A 19 -4.70 -13.67 36.73
C PHE A 19 -4.53 -14.13 38.18
N SER A 20 -3.31 -14.13 38.72
CA SER A 20 -3.08 -14.39 40.14
C SER A 20 -3.71 -13.32 41.04
N THR A 21 -3.63 -12.04 40.67
CA THR A 21 -4.34 -10.97 41.41
C THR A 21 -5.85 -11.09 41.31
N PHE A 22 -6.37 -11.53 40.15
CA PHE A 22 -7.80 -11.75 39.93
C PHE A 22 -8.36 -12.88 40.80
N GLN A 23 -7.64 -14.00 40.90
CA GLN A 23 -8.07 -15.16 41.69
C GLN A 23 -8.10 -14.90 43.21
N ASN A 24 -7.33 -13.91 43.68
CA ASN A 24 -7.33 -13.49 45.08
C ASN A 24 -8.39 -12.42 45.40
N ALA A 25 -9.04 -11.84 44.37
CA ALA A 25 -10.00 -10.74 44.51
C ALA A 25 -11.48 -11.19 44.39
N THR A 26 -11.73 -12.48 44.14
CA THR A 26 -13.08 -13.03 43.99
C THR A 26 -13.78 -13.19 45.34
N GLU A 27 -14.49 -12.15 45.78
CA GLU A 27 -15.54 -12.22 46.80
C GLU A 27 -16.93 -12.35 46.13
N GLU A 28 -17.87 -13.00 46.83
CA GLU A 28 -19.04 -13.75 46.33
C GLU A 28 -20.22 -12.94 45.70
N THR A 29 -19.99 -11.85 44.96
CA THR A 29 -21.12 -11.05 44.39
C THR A 29 -21.00 -10.63 42.92
N VAL A 30 -20.06 -11.21 42.16
CA VAL A 30 -19.77 -10.77 40.78
C VAL A 30 -20.55 -11.59 39.75
N THR A 31 -21.26 -10.92 38.84
CA THR A 31 -22.05 -11.60 37.79
C THR A 31 -21.13 -12.27 36.75
N ILE A 32 -21.65 -13.24 35.99
CA ILE A 32 -20.87 -13.93 34.94
C ILE A 32 -20.36 -12.94 33.88
N GLU A 33 -21.16 -11.92 33.55
CA GLU A 33 -20.76 -10.88 32.59
C GLU A 33 -19.60 -10.04 33.13
N ASP A 34 -19.64 -9.68 34.41
CA ASP A 34 -18.58 -8.89 35.05
C ASP A 34 -17.26 -9.67 35.06
N HIS A 35 -17.29 -10.96 35.40
CA HIS A 35 -16.12 -11.84 35.31
C HIS A 35 -15.57 -11.91 33.88
N TRP A 36 -16.44 -12.01 32.88
CA TRP A 36 -16.00 -12.03 31.48
C TRP A 36 -15.36 -10.71 31.06
N GLN A 37 -15.92 -9.56 31.48
CA GLN A 37 -15.33 -8.26 31.22
C GLN A 37 -13.96 -8.10 31.90
N GLU A 38 -13.80 -8.61 33.12
CA GLU A 38 -12.51 -8.58 33.83
C GLU A 38 -11.46 -9.45 33.16
N ILE A 39 -11.80 -10.67 32.72
CA ILE A 39 -10.91 -11.54 31.95
C ILE A 39 -10.48 -10.83 30.65
N LYS A 40 -11.44 -10.26 29.93
CA LYS A 40 -11.17 -9.53 28.69
C LYS A 40 -10.24 -8.35 28.94
N LYS A 41 -10.48 -7.58 30.01
CA LYS A 41 -9.67 -6.44 30.42
C LYS A 41 -8.25 -6.86 30.81
N ALA A 42 -8.10 -7.93 31.61
CA ALA A 42 -6.79 -8.47 31.98
C ALA A 42 -5.99 -8.90 30.75
N LEU A 43 -6.64 -9.55 29.78
CA LEU A 43 -6.01 -9.98 28.53
C LEU A 43 -5.60 -8.79 27.65
N THR A 44 -6.50 -7.84 27.38
CA THR A 44 -6.19 -6.67 26.54
C THR A 44 -5.09 -5.82 27.13
N THR A 45 -5.18 -5.54 28.44
CA THR A 45 -4.15 -4.76 29.12
C THR A 45 -2.81 -5.51 29.11
N ALA A 46 -2.78 -6.84 29.26
CA ALA A 46 -1.52 -7.60 29.26
C ALA A 46 -0.85 -7.54 27.89
N CYS A 47 -1.65 -7.59 26.82
CA CYS A 47 -1.19 -7.40 25.45
C CYS A 47 -0.63 -5.98 25.24
N GLU A 48 -1.32 -4.95 25.72
CA GLU A 48 -0.89 -3.56 25.61
C GLU A 48 0.43 -3.28 26.34
N THR A 49 0.62 -3.83 27.53
CA THR A 49 1.85 -3.59 28.33
C THR A 49 3.07 -4.33 27.76
N SER A 50 2.90 -5.58 27.33
CA SER A 50 4.04 -6.42 26.91
C SER A 50 4.36 -6.29 25.41
N VAL A 51 3.34 -6.42 24.56
CA VAL A 51 3.46 -6.44 23.10
C VAL A 51 3.28 -5.05 22.49
N GLY A 52 2.42 -4.23 23.11
CA GLY A 52 2.05 -2.92 22.58
C GLY A 52 1.15 -2.99 21.35
N LEU A 53 0.78 -1.83 20.84
CA LEU A 53 -0.02 -1.72 19.61
C LEU A 53 0.89 -1.71 18.38
N LYS A 54 0.46 -2.42 17.33
CA LYS A 54 1.14 -2.35 16.03
C LYS A 54 0.94 -0.95 15.46
N ASN A 55 1.95 -0.09 15.62
CA ASN A 55 1.97 1.22 14.99
C ASN A 55 2.02 1.05 13.47
N ARG A 56 0.91 1.38 12.81
CA ARG A 56 0.91 1.50 11.36
C ARG A 56 1.61 2.80 11.03
N LYS A 57 2.74 2.72 10.32
CA LYS A 57 3.34 3.92 9.74
C LYS A 57 2.33 4.50 8.75
N HIS A 58 1.78 5.66 9.10
CA HIS A 58 1.00 6.44 8.16
C HIS A 58 1.91 6.93 7.04
N GLN A 59 1.32 7.25 5.89
CA GLN A 59 2.08 7.87 4.81
C GLN A 59 2.60 9.22 5.30
N GLU A 60 3.82 9.59 4.91
CA GLU A 60 4.50 10.80 5.37
C GLU A 60 3.73 12.09 5.04
N TRP A 61 2.89 12.06 4.01
CA TRP A 61 2.05 13.17 3.60
C TRP A 61 0.82 13.38 4.47
N ILE A 62 0.44 12.45 5.36
CA ILE A 62 -0.76 12.56 6.19
C ILE A 62 -0.44 13.37 7.44
N SER A 63 -1.11 14.51 7.62
CA SER A 63 -0.94 15.34 8.81
C SER A 63 -1.61 14.75 10.06
N PRO A 64 -1.17 15.13 11.27
CA PRO A 64 -1.87 14.77 12.51
C PRO A 64 -3.31 15.31 12.55
N GLU A 65 -3.57 16.48 11.97
CA GLU A 65 -4.92 17.05 11.87
C GLU A 65 -5.86 16.13 11.08
N THR A 66 -5.40 15.59 9.94
CA THR A 66 -6.16 14.61 9.17
C THR A 66 -6.46 13.35 9.99
N LEU A 67 -5.54 12.90 10.84
CA LEU A 67 -5.76 11.73 11.71
C LEU A 67 -6.88 11.99 12.73
N VAL A 68 -6.92 13.17 13.35
CA VAL A 68 -8.00 13.57 14.27
C VAL A 68 -9.35 13.53 13.55
N LYS A 69 -9.44 14.12 12.36
CA LYS A 69 -10.67 14.13 11.55
C LYS A 69 -11.11 12.73 11.12
N VAL A 70 -10.16 11.84 10.83
CA VAL A 70 -10.44 10.43 10.55
C VAL A 70 -11.06 9.73 11.75
N GLU A 71 -10.59 10.04 12.96
CA GLU A 71 -11.11 9.48 14.20
C GLU A 71 -12.51 9.99 14.54
N GLU A 72 -12.75 11.31 14.41
CA GLU A 72 -14.09 11.91 14.53
C GLU A 72 -15.11 11.20 13.61
N ARG A 73 -14.73 11.02 12.34
CA ARG A 73 -15.56 10.31 11.35
C ARG A 73 -15.83 8.85 11.75
N LYS A 74 -14.86 8.15 12.36
CA LYS A 74 -15.06 6.77 12.85
C LYS A 74 -16.05 6.75 14.02
N ASN A 75 -15.96 7.70 14.94
CA ASN A 75 -16.90 7.81 16.06
C ASN A 75 -18.33 8.02 15.57
N ILE A 76 -18.54 8.92 14.61
CA ILE A 76 -19.86 9.13 13.99
C ILE A 76 -20.34 7.85 13.27
N LYS A 77 -19.43 7.11 12.62
CA LYS A 77 -19.77 5.83 11.99
C LYS A 77 -20.21 4.78 13.02
N ASN A 78 -19.59 4.75 14.20
CA ASN A 78 -20.00 3.86 15.29
C ASN A 78 -21.39 4.22 15.82
N ILE A 79 -21.68 5.52 16.02
CA ILE A 79 -23.01 6.00 16.40
C ILE A 79 -24.06 5.52 15.38
N LEU A 80 -23.75 5.63 14.08
CA LEU A 80 -24.64 5.15 13.00
C LEU A 80 -24.89 3.64 13.08
N ILE A 81 -23.86 2.84 13.39
CA ILE A 81 -23.98 1.37 13.52
C ILE A 81 -24.84 1.00 14.74
N ILE A 82 -24.67 1.69 15.86
CA ILE A 82 -25.37 1.42 17.13
C ILE A 82 -26.82 1.93 17.09
N SER A 83 -27.11 2.97 16.30
CA SER A 83 -28.43 3.59 16.24
C SER A 83 -29.55 2.60 15.85
N LYS A 84 -30.60 2.55 16.68
CA LYS A 84 -31.75 1.63 16.49
C LYS A 84 -32.92 2.28 15.77
N THR A 85 -33.17 3.57 16.02
CA THR A 85 -34.33 4.31 15.50
C THR A 85 -34.04 4.93 14.13
N ARG A 86 -35.04 4.95 13.25
CA ARG A 86 -34.93 5.54 11.89
C ARG A 86 -34.47 7.00 11.91
N SER A 87 -35.00 7.83 12.82
CA SER A 87 -34.64 9.24 12.94
C SER A 87 -33.16 9.44 13.33
N ALA A 88 -32.72 8.74 14.39
CA ALA A 88 -31.32 8.79 14.85
C ALA A 88 -30.34 8.33 13.76
N LYS A 89 -30.69 7.26 13.03
CA LYS A 89 -29.90 6.76 11.91
C LYS A 89 -29.79 7.79 10.77
N GLN A 90 -30.87 8.53 10.49
CA GLN A 90 -30.86 9.58 9.48
C GLN A 90 -29.97 10.76 9.89
N SER A 91 -30.02 11.21 11.16
CA SER A 91 -29.12 12.27 11.66
C SER A 91 -27.65 11.84 11.58
N ALA A 92 -27.31 10.69 12.17
CA ALA A 92 -25.95 10.17 12.16
C ALA A 92 -25.42 9.93 10.73
N SER A 93 -26.30 9.55 9.79
CA SER A 93 -25.92 9.42 8.37
C SER A 93 -25.59 10.77 7.72
N ARG A 94 -26.31 11.84 8.06
CA ARG A 94 -26.00 13.20 7.56
C ARG A 94 -24.67 13.68 8.12
N GLU A 95 -24.48 13.56 9.42
CA GLU A 95 -23.22 13.93 10.09
C GLU A 95 -22.03 13.13 9.53
N TYR A 96 -22.18 11.83 9.32
CA TYR A 96 -21.15 11.00 8.71
C TYR A 96 -20.78 11.49 7.30
N THR A 97 -21.78 11.90 6.52
CA THR A 97 -21.57 12.38 5.15
C THR A 97 -20.73 13.66 5.15
N ILE A 98 -21.01 14.58 6.07
CA ILE A 98 -20.26 15.82 6.26
C ILE A 98 -18.82 15.52 6.69
N ALA A 99 -18.65 14.77 7.80
CA ALA A 99 -17.32 14.42 8.30
C ALA A 99 -16.47 13.64 7.26
N ASN A 100 -17.10 12.78 6.47
CA ASN A 100 -16.44 12.04 5.40
C ASN A 100 -16.03 12.94 4.22
N LYS A 101 -16.80 13.99 3.93
CA LYS A 101 -16.41 15.02 2.96
C LYS A 101 -15.20 15.82 3.46
N ASP A 102 -15.21 16.19 4.73
CA ASP A 102 -14.12 16.98 5.34
C ASP A 102 -12.81 16.19 5.37
N VAL A 103 -12.85 14.92 5.80
CA VAL A 103 -11.67 14.02 5.74
C VAL A 103 -11.10 13.93 4.32
N ARG A 104 -11.96 13.80 3.30
CA ARG A 104 -11.50 13.75 1.90
C ARG A 104 -10.88 15.09 1.46
N ASN A 105 -11.41 16.21 1.93
CA ASN A 105 -10.90 17.53 1.56
C ASN A 105 -9.54 17.81 2.21
N ILE A 106 -9.39 17.54 3.51
CA ILE A 106 -8.13 17.75 4.24
C ILE A 106 -7.07 16.78 3.72
N ALA A 107 -7.40 15.50 3.49
CA ALA A 107 -6.45 14.55 2.91
C ALA A 107 -5.95 14.98 1.51
N ARG A 108 -6.80 15.61 0.69
CA ARG A 108 -6.37 16.18 -0.60
C ARG A 108 -5.52 17.44 -0.42
N LYS A 109 -5.77 18.25 0.60
CA LYS A 109 -4.97 19.44 0.93
C LYS A 109 -3.58 19.00 1.38
N ASP A 110 -3.51 18.09 2.34
CA ASP A 110 -2.27 17.49 2.85
C ASP A 110 -1.42 16.91 1.73
N LYS A 111 -2.03 16.11 0.84
CA LYS A 111 -1.32 15.53 -0.30
C LYS A 111 -0.77 16.60 -1.24
N ARG A 112 -1.50 17.69 -1.48
CA ARG A 112 -1.03 18.82 -2.31
C ARG A 112 0.18 19.50 -1.66
N VAL A 113 0.06 19.85 -0.38
CA VAL A 113 1.16 20.48 0.39
C VAL A 113 2.42 19.61 0.37
N PHE A 114 2.27 18.29 0.51
CA PHE A 114 3.40 17.36 0.44
C PHE A 114 4.04 17.31 -0.95
N VAL A 115 3.23 17.28 -2.02
CA VAL A 115 3.73 17.31 -3.39
C VAL A 115 4.46 18.64 -3.65
N ASP A 116 3.87 19.77 -3.26
CA ASP A 116 4.44 21.11 -3.44
C ASP A 116 5.80 21.23 -2.72
N LYS A 117 5.89 20.68 -1.50
CA LYS A 117 7.15 20.59 -0.74
C LYS A 117 8.20 19.75 -1.49
N LEU A 118 7.85 18.55 -1.94
CA LEU A 118 8.77 17.68 -2.68
C LEU A 118 9.24 18.33 -3.98
N THR A 119 8.37 19.06 -4.69
CA THR A 119 8.74 19.78 -5.91
C THR A 119 9.69 20.93 -5.61
N ALA A 120 9.46 21.70 -4.54
CA ALA A 120 10.37 22.77 -4.14
C ALA A 120 11.75 22.24 -3.74
N GLU A 121 11.81 21.14 -2.97
CA GLU A 121 13.07 20.48 -2.61
C GLU A 121 13.80 19.92 -3.85
N ALA A 122 13.06 19.40 -4.83
CA ALA A 122 13.64 18.95 -6.09
C ALA A 122 14.22 20.11 -6.92
N GLU A 123 13.52 21.25 -7.00
CA GLU A 123 14.02 22.45 -7.68
C GLU A 123 15.30 22.99 -7.03
N GLU A 124 15.34 23.05 -5.69
CA GLU A 124 16.52 23.48 -4.95
C GLU A 124 17.69 22.50 -5.15
N ALA A 125 17.43 21.20 -5.09
CA ALA A 125 18.43 20.18 -5.37
C ALA A 125 19.01 20.29 -6.79
N ALA A 126 18.17 20.59 -7.79
CA ALA A 126 18.62 20.81 -9.15
C ALA A 126 19.53 22.06 -9.26
N ARG A 127 19.15 23.17 -8.61
CA ARG A 127 19.98 24.39 -8.55
C ARG A 127 21.31 24.16 -7.84
N GLY A 128 21.31 23.36 -6.77
CA GLY A 128 22.49 22.99 -5.99
C GLY A 128 23.32 21.84 -6.58
N ASN A 129 22.98 21.35 -7.78
CA ASN A 129 23.60 20.19 -8.43
C ASN A 129 23.64 18.90 -7.56
N ASN A 130 22.68 18.75 -6.64
CA ASN A 130 22.51 17.55 -5.81
C ASN A 130 21.63 16.54 -6.54
N ILE A 131 22.27 15.80 -7.45
CA ILE A 131 21.60 14.85 -8.34
C ILE A 131 20.87 13.74 -7.56
N LYS A 132 21.43 13.31 -6.42
CA LYS A 132 20.85 12.21 -5.63
C LYS A 132 19.49 12.59 -5.04
N THR A 133 19.41 13.73 -4.35
CA THR A 133 18.15 14.18 -3.74
C THR A 133 17.09 14.51 -4.78
N LEU A 134 17.51 15.07 -5.93
CA LEU A 134 16.62 15.28 -7.07
C LEU A 134 15.96 13.97 -7.53
N TYR A 135 16.75 12.92 -7.78
CA TYR A 135 16.20 11.62 -8.21
C TYR A 135 15.35 10.95 -7.13
N ASP A 136 15.76 11.02 -5.86
CA ASP A 136 14.99 10.46 -4.76
C ASP A 136 13.60 11.13 -4.65
N ASN A 137 13.53 12.46 -4.77
CA ASN A 137 12.27 13.22 -4.77
C ASN A 137 11.40 12.91 -5.98
N ILE A 138 11.98 12.85 -7.19
CA ILE A 138 11.26 12.45 -8.40
C ILE A 138 10.67 11.04 -8.26
N LYS A 139 11.44 10.11 -7.69
CA LYS A 139 11.01 8.73 -7.44
C LYS A 139 9.85 8.67 -6.44
N LEU A 140 9.86 9.50 -5.40
CA LEU A 140 8.75 9.64 -4.47
C LEU A 140 7.48 10.20 -5.15
N LEU A 141 7.63 11.20 -6.03
CA LEU A 141 6.53 11.82 -6.77
C LEU A 141 5.86 10.87 -7.78
N ILE A 142 6.66 10.10 -8.54
CA ILE A 142 6.15 9.12 -9.53
C ILE A 142 5.42 7.96 -8.81
N GLY A 143 5.81 7.65 -7.58
CA GLY A 143 5.27 6.54 -6.82
C GLY A 143 5.65 5.17 -7.42
N LYS A 144 4.87 4.13 -7.11
CA LYS A 144 5.13 2.78 -7.64
C LYS A 144 4.62 2.68 -9.07
N TYR A 145 5.50 2.75 -10.06
CA TYR A 145 5.20 2.41 -11.45
C TYR A 145 4.59 1.00 -11.52
N GLN A 146 3.30 0.91 -11.84
CA GLN A 146 2.68 -0.36 -12.17
C GLN A 146 2.89 -0.58 -13.67
N LYS A 147 3.79 -1.49 -14.03
CA LYS A 147 3.97 -1.90 -15.42
C LYS A 147 2.70 -2.64 -15.87
N GLY A 148 1.78 -1.93 -16.52
CA GLY A 148 0.69 -2.56 -17.23
C GLY A 148 1.27 -3.43 -18.36
N SER A 149 0.73 -4.64 -18.56
CA SER A 149 1.06 -5.40 -19.76
C SER A 149 0.60 -4.59 -20.97
N ARG A 150 1.50 -4.32 -21.92
CA ARG A 150 1.11 -3.66 -23.17
C ARG A 150 0.27 -4.66 -23.98
N PRO A 151 -0.91 -4.27 -24.47
CA PRO A 151 -1.74 -5.17 -25.27
C PRO A 151 -1.04 -5.47 -26.60
N VAL A 152 -1.06 -6.74 -27.02
CA VAL A 152 -0.46 -7.21 -28.27
C VAL A 152 -1.59 -7.43 -29.29
N LYS A 153 -1.40 -7.08 -30.56
CA LYS A 153 -2.42 -7.34 -31.59
C LYS A 153 -2.33 -8.78 -32.11
N SER A 154 -3.48 -9.43 -32.27
CA SER A 154 -3.61 -10.69 -33.02
C SER A 154 -3.29 -10.47 -34.50
N LYS A 155 -3.15 -11.56 -35.26
CA LYS A 155 -2.97 -11.51 -36.72
C LYS A 155 -4.12 -10.76 -37.44
N GLU A 156 -5.32 -10.81 -36.86
CA GLU A 156 -6.54 -10.15 -37.35
C GLU A 156 -6.70 -8.72 -36.81
N GLY A 157 -5.70 -8.19 -36.08
CA GLY A 157 -5.72 -6.83 -35.54
C GLY A 157 -6.44 -6.65 -34.20
N LYS A 158 -7.02 -7.71 -33.61
CA LYS A 158 -7.71 -7.69 -32.32
C LYS A 158 -6.70 -7.53 -31.15
N THR A 159 -7.02 -6.70 -30.15
CA THR A 159 -6.16 -6.50 -28.98
C THR A 159 -6.22 -7.68 -28.00
N LEU A 160 -5.06 -8.23 -27.65
CA LEU A 160 -4.87 -9.33 -26.70
C LEU A 160 -4.29 -8.78 -25.40
N ASN A 161 -5.09 -8.86 -24.34
CA ASN A 161 -4.78 -8.26 -23.03
C ASN A 161 -4.33 -9.30 -21.99
N THR A 162 -4.59 -10.59 -22.25
CA THR A 162 -4.31 -11.68 -21.31
C THR A 162 -2.93 -12.28 -21.57
N HIS A 163 -2.17 -12.57 -20.51
CA HIS A 163 -0.82 -13.14 -20.62
C HIS A 163 -0.77 -14.43 -21.47
N GLY A 164 -1.72 -15.34 -21.27
CA GLY A 164 -1.80 -16.59 -22.04
C GLY A 164 -2.09 -16.38 -23.53
N GLU A 165 -2.93 -15.40 -23.87
CA GLU A 165 -3.23 -15.05 -25.26
C GLU A 165 -2.03 -14.39 -25.95
N GLN A 166 -1.35 -13.49 -25.24
CA GLN A 166 -0.13 -12.86 -25.73
C GLN A 166 0.97 -13.91 -25.98
N MET A 167 1.15 -14.86 -25.06
CA MET A 167 2.15 -15.93 -25.23
C MET A 167 1.84 -16.81 -26.44
N LYS A 168 0.58 -17.20 -26.65
CA LYS A 168 0.16 -17.95 -27.85
C LYS A 168 0.47 -17.17 -29.13
N ARG A 169 0.15 -15.87 -29.17
CA ARG A 169 0.44 -14.99 -30.30
C ARG A 169 1.94 -14.84 -30.58
N TRP A 170 2.78 -14.81 -29.55
CA TRP A 170 4.24 -14.81 -29.68
C TRP A 170 4.74 -16.13 -30.29
N VAL A 171 4.26 -17.27 -29.80
CA VAL A 171 4.61 -18.60 -30.36
C VAL A 171 4.23 -18.69 -31.84
N GLU A 172 3.02 -18.24 -32.20
CA GLU A 172 2.59 -18.19 -33.61
C GLU A 172 3.48 -17.26 -34.45
N HIS A 173 3.82 -16.07 -33.94
CA HIS A 173 4.68 -15.13 -34.66
C HIS A 173 6.04 -15.74 -34.98
N PHE A 174 6.72 -16.27 -33.95
CA PHE A 174 8.07 -16.79 -34.07
C PHE A 174 8.12 -18.07 -34.90
N LYS A 175 7.11 -18.95 -34.81
CA LYS A 175 6.99 -20.08 -35.73
C LYS A 175 6.93 -19.62 -37.19
N ASN A 176 6.15 -18.59 -37.47
CA ASN A 176 6.02 -18.06 -38.83
C ASN A 176 7.26 -17.31 -39.30
N VAL A 177 8.06 -16.72 -38.42
CA VAL A 177 9.24 -15.92 -38.82
C VAL A 177 10.51 -16.76 -38.88
N LEU A 178 10.74 -17.64 -37.90
CA LEU A 178 12.00 -18.36 -37.73
C LEU A 178 12.04 -19.73 -38.41
N ASN A 179 10.88 -20.34 -38.66
CA ASN A 179 10.80 -21.66 -39.29
C ASN A 179 10.28 -21.57 -40.73
N GLN A 180 10.59 -20.49 -41.46
CA GLN A 180 10.32 -20.43 -42.89
C GLN A 180 11.36 -21.25 -43.64
N ASP A 181 10.92 -21.92 -44.71
CA ASP A 181 11.84 -22.56 -45.64
C ASP A 181 12.81 -21.52 -46.23
N PRO A 182 14.04 -21.92 -46.60
CA PRO A 182 14.98 -21.02 -47.23
C PRO A 182 14.31 -20.30 -48.42
N PRO A 183 14.45 -18.97 -48.55
CA PRO A 183 13.81 -18.26 -49.64
C PRO A 183 14.29 -18.85 -50.97
N VAL A 184 13.34 -19.19 -51.85
CA VAL A 184 13.60 -19.77 -53.18
C VAL A 184 14.49 -18.84 -54.02
N ASN A 185 14.36 -17.54 -53.79
CA ASN A 185 15.25 -16.54 -54.34
C ASN A 185 16.39 -16.29 -53.36
N LYS A 186 17.60 -16.68 -53.74
CA LYS A 186 18.82 -16.20 -53.05
C LYS A 186 18.84 -14.68 -53.16
N ALA A 187 19.04 -13.99 -52.05
CA ALA A 187 19.29 -12.56 -52.08
C ALA A 187 20.54 -12.33 -52.94
N ASP A 188 20.43 -11.51 -53.98
CA ASP A 188 21.56 -11.07 -54.77
C ASP A 188 22.28 -10.01 -53.94
N ILE A 189 23.18 -10.47 -53.07
CA ILE A 189 23.96 -9.60 -52.20
C ILE A 189 25.09 -9.05 -53.08
N PRO A 190 25.07 -7.76 -53.46
CA PRO A 190 26.19 -7.18 -54.18
C PRO A 190 27.45 -7.34 -53.32
N PRO A 191 28.63 -7.62 -53.92
CA PRO A 191 29.89 -7.64 -53.21
C PRO A 191 30.02 -6.37 -52.39
N SER A 192 30.47 -6.49 -51.14
CA SER A 192 30.70 -5.33 -50.27
C SER A 192 31.63 -4.35 -50.98
N GLU A 193 31.09 -3.25 -51.51
CA GLU A 193 31.90 -2.12 -51.96
C GLU A 193 32.46 -1.46 -50.69
N GLU A 194 33.77 -1.61 -50.53
CA GLU A 194 34.63 -0.99 -49.53
C GLU A 194 34.51 -1.53 -48.09
N LEU A 195 35.60 -2.18 -47.66
CA LEU A 195 35.95 -2.26 -46.25
C LEU A 195 36.21 -0.83 -45.78
N LEU A 196 35.28 -0.26 -45.01
CA LEU A 196 35.53 1.01 -44.32
C LEU A 196 36.79 0.83 -43.46
N ALA A 197 37.85 1.57 -43.81
CA ALA A 197 39.07 1.62 -43.02
C ALA A 197 38.71 2.11 -41.62
N VAL A 198 38.80 1.22 -40.64
CA VAL A 198 38.68 1.59 -39.24
C VAL A 198 40.04 2.13 -38.83
N ASP A 199 40.18 3.45 -38.86
CA ASP A 199 41.35 4.11 -38.28
C ASP A 199 41.33 3.86 -36.77
N PHE A 200 42.20 2.97 -36.31
CA PHE A 200 42.51 2.84 -34.90
C PHE A 200 43.34 4.06 -34.50
N ILE A 201 42.70 4.99 -33.78
CA ILE A 201 43.39 6.09 -33.10
C ILE A 201 44.09 5.49 -31.88
N GLU A 202 45.43 5.50 -31.89
CA GLU A 202 46.28 5.26 -30.70
C GLU A 202 46.15 6.38 -29.66
#